data_AF-A0A9D4SZD8-F1
#
_entry.id   AF-A0A9D4SZD8-F1
#
_cell.length_a   1.000
_cell.length_b   1.000
_cell.length_c   1.000
_cell.angle_alpha   90.00
_cell.angle_beta   90.00
_cell.angle_gamma   90.00
#
_symmetry.space_group_name_H-M   'P 1'
#
loop_
_entity.id
_entity.type
_entity.pdbx_description
1 polymer ?
#
loop_
_entity_poly.entity_id
_entity_poly.type
_entity_poly.pdbx_seq_one_letter_code
_entity_poly.pdbx_strand_id
1 'polypeptide(L)'
;MQHDIIRQSEPRGLPLHFKLLPEWLNGLGYSSYMVGKWHLGFYKSEFTPTRRGFSTHVGSWGGFVDYYIHDQRAPMFLYVAHLAPHAATERELLQVPKIYLRGYDDIGHVNRTLYAGIVSALDKSVGDVFKALYEEGMLEDSVLMFTSDNGAASTYHGLDAASSWPLKGEKGALWEGGVRVPGFVWAFQNLWRGPGSIYERFFHVTDWLPTLYEMAVKCLGTNCAKR
;
A
#
# COMPACT_ATOMS: atom_id res chain seq x y z
N MET A 1 9.60 12.15 -10.57
CA MET A 1 8.36 11.37 -10.41
C MET A 1 8.16 10.51 -11.64
N GLN A 2 7.69 9.28 -11.47
CA GLN A 2 7.30 8.40 -12.57
C GLN A 2 6.01 8.92 -13.20
N HIS A 3 5.96 8.98 -14.53
CA HIS A 3 4.85 9.59 -15.27
C HIS A 3 3.89 8.57 -15.89
N ASP A 4 4.30 7.29 -15.97
CA ASP A 4 3.50 6.22 -16.57
C ASP A 4 4.01 4.83 -16.10
N ILE A 5 3.34 3.76 -16.50
CA ILE A 5 3.70 2.38 -16.21
C ILE A 5 5.09 2.06 -16.77
N ILE A 6 6.02 1.63 -15.91
CA ILE A 6 7.28 1.02 -16.37
C ILE A 6 6.97 -0.38 -16.90
N ARG A 7 7.06 -0.58 -18.22
CA ARG A 7 6.83 -1.88 -18.86
C ARG A 7 8.02 -2.81 -18.67
N GLN A 8 7.77 -4.12 -18.80
CA GLN A 8 8.75 -5.18 -18.55
C GLN A 8 10.04 -5.04 -19.37
N SER A 9 9.94 -4.53 -20.60
CA SER A 9 11.08 -4.39 -21.52
C SER A 9 11.78 -3.03 -21.45
N GLU A 10 11.34 -2.11 -20.60
CA GLU A 10 11.91 -0.77 -20.54
C GLU A 10 13.23 -0.76 -19.75
N PRO A 11 14.35 -0.27 -20.32
CA PRO A 11 15.65 -0.26 -19.65
C PRO A 11 15.78 0.91 -18.66
N ARG A 12 14.75 1.13 -17.84
CA ARG A 12 14.72 2.20 -16.85
C ARG A 12 14.09 1.74 -15.54
N GLY A 13 14.43 2.45 -14.49
CA GLY A 13 13.90 2.28 -13.14
C GLY A 13 14.27 3.48 -12.28
N LEU A 14 13.84 3.47 -11.03
CA LEU A 14 14.21 4.52 -10.09
C LEU A 14 15.75 4.56 -9.95
N PRO A 15 16.41 5.71 -10.20
CA PRO A 15 17.86 5.80 -10.16
C PRO A 15 18.46 5.25 -8.87
N LEU A 16 19.58 4.54 -9.00
CA LEU A 16 20.22 3.81 -7.90
C LEU A 16 20.85 4.73 -6.84
N HIS A 17 21.07 6.00 -7.15
CA HIS A 17 21.58 6.97 -6.17
C HIS A 17 20.52 7.44 -5.18
N PHE A 18 19.23 7.16 -5.44
CA PHE A 18 18.17 7.41 -4.46
C PHE A 18 18.12 6.28 -3.45
N LYS A 19 18.45 6.62 -2.20
CA LYS A 19 18.28 5.74 -1.06
C LYS A 19 16.82 5.69 -0.64
N LEU A 20 16.25 4.49 -0.60
CA LEU A 20 14.85 4.23 -0.28
C LEU A 20 14.62 4.10 1.22
N LEU A 21 13.37 4.27 1.63
CA LEU A 21 12.93 4.10 3.02
C LEU A 21 13.43 2.78 3.67
N PRO A 22 13.26 1.58 3.08
CA PRO A 22 13.80 0.35 3.68
C PRO A 22 15.33 0.40 3.86
N GLU A 23 16.08 1.02 2.94
CA GLU A 23 17.54 1.19 3.09
C GLU A 23 17.90 2.14 4.24
N TRP A 24 17.05 3.14 4.52
CA TRP A 24 17.19 4.00 5.70
C TRP A 24 16.88 3.24 6.98
N LEU A 25 15.76 2.51 7.03
CA LEU A 25 15.32 1.77 8.22
C LEU A 25 16.23 0.60 8.56
N ASN A 26 16.79 -0.11 7.57
CA ASN A 26 17.75 -1.17 7.82
C ASN A 26 19.01 -0.66 8.53
N GLY A 27 19.43 0.58 8.26
CA GLY A 27 20.52 1.23 8.98
C GLY A 27 20.22 1.46 10.47
N LEU A 28 18.95 1.38 10.86
CA LEU A 28 18.45 1.48 12.23
C LEU A 28 18.12 0.10 12.83
N GLY A 29 18.51 -1.00 12.18
CA GLY A 29 18.29 -2.37 12.65
C GLY A 29 16.91 -2.95 12.30
N TYR A 30 16.11 -2.26 11.47
CA TYR A 30 14.86 -2.84 10.96
C TYR A 30 15.14 -3.95 9.96
N SER A 31 14.29 -4.97 9.99
CA SER A 31 14.16 -5.92 8.89
C SER A 31 13.00 -5.48 8.00
N SER A 32 13.31 -5.16 6.74
CA SER A 32 12.33 -4.67 5.77
C SER A 32 11.83 -5.80 4.86
N TYR A 33 10.52 -5.91 4.70
CA TYR A 33 9.86 -6.93 3.90
C TYR A 33 8.87 -6.26 2.94
N MET A 34 8.85 -6.73 1.69
CA MET A 34 7.88 -6.25 0.71
C MET A 34 7.00 -7.39 0.22
N VAL A 35 5.71 -7.12 0.19
CA VAL A 35 4.69 -7.97 -0.40
C VAL A 35 3.97 -7.16 -1.47
N GLY A 36 3.75 -7.74 -2.65
CA GLY A 36 2.96 -7.07 -3.69
C GLY A 36 3.77 -6.40 -4.80
N LYS A 37 3.17 -5.36 -5.38
CA LYS A 37 3.63 -4.67 -6.60
C LYS A 37 4.83 -3.76 -6.34
N TRP A 38 5.92 -3.94 -7.11
CA TRP A 38 7.09 -3.05 -7.02
C TRP A 38 7.00 -1.76 -7.84
N HIS A 39 6.95 -1.90 -9.17
CA HIS A 39 6.77 -0.80 -10.13
C HIS A 39 7.82 0.31 -10.18
N LEU A 40 9.01 0.14 -9.57
CA LEU A 40 10.13 1.10 -9.66
C LEU A 40 11.25 0.64 -10.60
N GLY A 41 10.93 -0.26 -11.54
CA GLY A 41 11.85 -0.84 -12.52
C GLY A 41 12.49 -2.15 -12.05
N PHE A 42 12.77 -3.04 -13.01
CA PHE A 42 13.31 -4.39 -12.74
C PHE A 42 14.09 -4.96 -13.94
N TYR A 43 14.51 -4.09 -14.87
CA TYR A 43 15.22 -4.50 -16.09
C TYR A 43 16.66 -5.01 -15.81
N LYS A 44 17.22 -4.67 -14.64
CA LYS A 44 18.41 -5.29 -14.07
C LYS A 44 18.19 -5.59 -12.59
N SER A 45 19.00 -6.51 -12.06
CA SER A 45 18.87 -6.99 -10.68
C SER A 45 18.99 -5.87 -9.65
N GLU A 46 19.79 -4.83 -9.91
CA GLU A 46 19.98 -3.69 -8.99
C GLU A 46 18.71 -2.86 -8.80
N PHE A 47 17.74 -2.97 -9.71
CA PHE A 47 16.46 -2.27 -9.60
C PHE A 47 15.39 -3.08 -8.86
N THR A 48 15.62 -4.37 -8.55
CA THR A 48 14.64 -5.20 -7.85
C THR A 48 14.55 -4.87 -6.35
N PRO A 49 13.43 -5.15 -5.68
CA PRO A 49 13.24 -4.79 -4.27
C PRO A 49 14.32 -5.34 -3.34
N THR A 50 14.80 -6.56 -3.59
CA THR A 50 15.84 -7.22 -2.78
C THR A 50 17.23 -6.61 -2.93
N ARG A 51 17.43 -5.77 -3.95
CA ARG A 51 18.63 -4.93 -4.11
C ARG A 51 18.38 -3.47 -3.71
N ARG A 52 17.19 -3.15 -3.21
CA ARG A 52 16.73 -1.79 -2.85
C ARG A 52 16.20 -1.71 -1.42
N GLY A 53 16.78 -2.52 -0.53
CA GLY A 53 16.56 -2.46 0.93
C GLY A 53 15.61 -3.51 1.50
N PHE A 54 14.86 -4.25 0.70
CA PHE A 54 14.00 -5.30 1.25
C PHE A 54 14.77 -6.62 1.42
N SER A 55 14.73 -7.22 2.60
CA SER A 55 15.34 -8.53 2.89
C SER A 55 14.67 -9.64 2.09
N THR A 56 13.34 -9.57 1.96
CA THR A 56 12.58 -10.44 1.08
C THR A 56 11.60 -9.63 0.26
N HIS A 57 11.34 -10.13 -0.94
CA HIS A 57 10.23 -9.70 -1.76
C HIS A 57 9.48 -10.94 -2.17
N VAL A 58 8.26 -11.05 -1.69
CA VAL A 58 7.33 -12.03 -2.22
C VAL A 58 6.31 -11.22 -2.96
N GLY A 59 6.47 -11.21 -4.27
CA GLY A 59 5.81 -10.18 -5.02
C GLY A 59 5.92 -10.32 -6.50
N SER A 60 5.23 -9.42 -7.14
CA SER A 60 5.19 -9.32 -8.57
C SER A 60 5.99 -8.09 -8.95
N TRP A 61 6.99 -8.24 -9.81
CA TRP A 61 7.72 -7.07 -10.32
C TRP A 61 6.77 -6.16 -11.13
N GLY A 62 5.67 -6.74 -11.65
CA GLY A 62 4.32 -6.18 -11.91
C GLY A 62 3.22 -7.26 -11.66
N GLY A 63 1.94 -6.92 -11.47
CA GLY A 63 0.90 -7.61 -10.64
C GLY A 63 0.74 -9.16 -10.58
N PHE A 64 0.82 -9.74 -9.36
CA PHE A 64 0.11 -10.89 -8.68
C PHE A 64 0.98 -11.64 -7.63
N VAL A 65 0.49 -11.98 -6.39
CA VAL A 65 1.28 -12.65 -5.30
C VAL A 65 0.54 -13.25 -4.06
N ASP A 66 1.24 -14.10 -3.27
CA ASP A 66 0.96 -14.68 -1.91
C ASP A 66 2.26 -14.89 -1.03
N TYR A 67 2.20 -15.24 0.28
CA TYR A 67 3.11 -14.86 1.43
C TYR A 67 3.64 -16.06 2.29
N TYR A 68 4.87 -16.13 2.85
CA TYR A 68 5.24 -15.93 4.29
C TYR A 68 6.68 -16.43 4.59
N ILE A 69 7.58 -15.63 5.22
CA ILE A 69 8.62 -15.97 6.26
C ILE A 69 9.17 -14.66 6.91
N HIS A 70 9.28 -14.53 8.24
CA HIS A 70 10.05 -13.43 8.91
C HIS A 70 10.60 -13.81 10.32
N ASP A 71 11.60 -13.06 10.82
CA ASP A 71 12.19 -13.16 12.17
C ASP A 71 11.60 -12.10 13.12
N GLN A 72 11.11 -12.52 14.29
CA GLN A 72 10.39 -11.69 15.28
C GLN A 72 11.32 -10.91 16.23
N ARG A 73 12.64 -11.14 16.21
CA ARG A 73 13.58 -10.49 17.16
C ARG A 73 14.02 -9.08 16.76
N ALA A 74 13.73 -8.67 15.52
CA ALA A 74 14.10 -7.36 14.99
C ALA A 74 12.85 -6.53 14.69
N PRO A 75 12.90 -5.19 14.83
CA PRO A 75 11.79 -4.34 14.42
C PRO A 75 11.51 -4.55 12.93
N MET A 76 10.23 -4.62 12.58
CA MET A 76 9.79 -4.96 11.22
C MET A 76 9.26 -3.74 10.48
N PHE A 77 9.68 -3.58 9.23
CA PHE A 77 8.97 -2.74 8.27
C PHE A 77 8.35 -3.63 7.20
N LEU A 78 7.01 -3.67 7.13
CA LEU A 78 6.26 -4.44 6.15
C LEU A 78 5.55 -3.50 5.18
N TYR A 79 5.91 -3.57 3.90
CA TYR A 79 5.22 -2.84 2.83
C TYR A 79 4.35 -3.80 2.01
N VAL A 80 3.03 -3.70 2.20
CA VAL A 80 2.03 -4.49 1.44
C VAL A 80 1.42 -3.62 0.35
N ALA A 81 1.87 -3.82 -0.89
CA ALA A 81 1.37 -3.13 -2.07
C ALA A 81 0.33 -4.00 -2.79
N HIS A 82 -0.90 -4.01 -2.27
CA HIS A 82 -2.03 -4.72 -2.89
C HIS A 82 -2.22 -4.33 -4.35
N LEU A 83 -2.69 -5.30 -5.14
CA LEU A 83 -3.07 -5.06 -6.53
C LEU A 83 -4.51 -4.61 -6.65
N ALA A 84 -5.38 -5.13 -5.78
CA ALA A 84 -6.73 -4.63 -5.65
C ALA A 84 -6.67 -3.13 -5.24
N PRO A 85 -7.50 -2.26 -5.84
CA PRO A 85 -8.57 -2.56 -6.77
C PRO A 85 -8.22 -2.32 -8.25
N HIS A 86 -6.93 -2.35 -8.63
CA HIS A 86 -6.51 -2.11 -10.00
C HIS A 86 -7.13 -3.12 -10.96
N ALA A 87 -7.46 -2.65 -12.17
CA ALA A 87 -7.98 -3.51 -13.20
C ALA A 87 -6.99 -4.63 -13.59
N ALA A 88 -7.50 -5.83 -13.83
CA ALA A 88 -6.69 -7.05 -14.00
C ALA A 88 -6.03 -7.13 -15.39
N THR A 89 -6.81 -7.11 -16.47
CA THR A 89 -6.30 -7.20 -17.85
C THR A 89 -7.11 -6.36 -18.83
N GLU A 90 -6.56 -6.07 -20.02
CA GLU A 90 -7.27 -5.33 -21.08
C GLU A 90 -8.58 -5.99 -21.56
N ARG A 91 -8.80 -7.29 -21.26
CA ARG A 91 -9.96 -8.07 -21.70
C ARG A 91 -10.96 -8.35 -20.58
N GLU A 92 -10.48 -8.50 -19.36
CA GLU A 92 -11.29 -8.66 -18.15
C GLU A 92 -10.74 -7.71 -17.09
N LEU A 93 -11.34 -6.51 -17.04
CA LEU A 93 -10.83 -5.43 -16.20
C LEU A 93 -11.14 -5.67 -14.71
N LEU A 94 -12.29 -6.26 -14.34
CA LEU A 94 -12.67 -6.48 -12.95
C LEU A 94 -12.97 -7.96 -12.69
N GLN A 95 -12.22 -8.56 -11.77
CA GLN A 95 -12.38 -9.96 -11.36
C GLN A 95 -12.43 -10.05 -9.84
N VAL A 96 -13.39 -10.82 -9.32
CA VAL A 96 -13.50 -11.09 -7.88
C VAL A 96 -14.18 -12.44 -7.63
N PRO A 97 -13.77 -13.20 -6.61
CA PRO A 97 -14.51 -14.39 -6.18
C PRO A 97 -15.96 -14.05 -5.84
N LYS A 98 -16.91 -14.86 -6.31
CA LYS A 98 -18.36 -14.64 -6.15
C LYS A 98 -18.81 -14.42 -4.70
N ILE A 99 -18.07 -14.94 -3.72
CA ILE A 99 -18.39 -14.75 -2.30
C ILE A 99 -18.42 -13.27 -1.90
N TYR A 100 -17.58 -12.43 -2.52
CA TYR A 100 -17.51 -11.00 -2.26
C TYR A 100 -18.56 -10.18 -3.02
N LEU A 101 -19.41 -10.82 -3.84
CA LEU A 101 -20.52 -10.14 -4.50
C LEU A 101 -21.81 -10.13 -3.66
N ARG A 102 -21.83 -10.88 -2.56
CA ARG A 102 -23.01 -10.97 -1.69
C ARG A 102 -23.28 -9.64 -0.99
N GLY A 103 -24.51 -9.16 -1.06
CA GLY A 103 -24.93 -7.92 -0.40
C GLY A 103 -24.77 -6.66 -1.26
N TYR A 104 -24.51 -6.81 -2.56
CA TYR A 104 -24.40 -5.71 -3.53
C TYR A 104 -25.45 -5.77 -4.65
N ASP A 105 -26.57 -6.45 -4.38
CA ASP A 105 -27.67 -6.67 -5.34
C ASP A 105 -28.39 -5.37 -5.72
N ASP A 106 -28.29 -4.34 -4.87
CA ASP A 106 -28.92 -3.03 -4.98
C ASP A 106 -28.10 -2.00 -5.77
N ILE A 107 -26.81 -2.25 -6.03
CA ILE A 107 -25.93 -1.32 -6.76
C ILE A 107 -26.41 -1.06 -8.19
N GLY A 108 -27.09 -2.04 -8.82
CA GLY A 108 -27.70 -1.87 -10.15
C GLY A 108 -26.74 -1.69 -11.34
N HIS A 109 -25.43 -1.70 -11.11
CA HIS A 109 -24.41 -1.55 -12.15
C HIS A 109 -23.31 -2.61 -12.02
N VAL A 110 -23.20 -3.50 -13.01
CA VAL A 110 -22.36 -4.71 -12.96
C VAL A 110 -20.90 -4.41 -12.57
N ASN A 111 -20.25 -3.47 -13.25
CA ASN A 111 -18.85 -3.17 -12.96
C ASN A 111 -18.68 -2.54 -11.57
N ARG A 112 -19.68 -1.79 -11.09
CA ARG A 112 -19.63 -1.20 -9.75
C ARG A 112 -19.83 -2.26 -8.67
N THR A 113 -20.68 -3.25 -8.93
CA THR A 113 -20.85 -4.43 -8.08
C THR A 113 -19.57 -5.28 -8.02
N LEU A 114 -18.92 -5.52 -9.18
CA LEU A 114 -17.62 -6.19 -9.23
C LEU A 114 -16.56 -5.41 -8.44
N TYR A 115 -16.46 -4.10 -8.69
CA TYR A 115 -15.52 -3.23 -7.99
C TYR A 115 -15.74 -3.21 -6.47
N ALA A 116 -17.01 -3.14 -6.03
CA ALA A 116 -17.35 -3.23 -4.61
C ALA A 116 -16.84 -4.54 -4.00
N GLY A 117 -17.06 -5.68 -4.66
CA GLY A 117 -16.52 -6.96 -4.23
C GLY A 117 -14.98 -7.01 -4.17
N ILE A 118 -14.29 -6.39 -5.13
CA ILE A 118 -12.82 -6.28 -5.11
C ILE A 118 -12.36 -5.51 -3.88
N VAL A 119 -13.04 -4.41 -3.55
CA VAL A 119 -12.76 -3.63 -2.33
C VAL A 119 -13.08 -4.44 -1.07
N SER A 120 -14.13 -5.27 -1.05
CA SER A 120 -14.39 -6.18 0.08
C SER A 120 -13.30 -7.24 0.25
N ALA A 121 -12.76 -7.75 -0.86
CA ALA A 121 -11.64 -8.69 -0.82
C ALA A 121 -10.35 -8.03 -0.30
N LEU A 122 -10.10 -6.78 -0.70
CA LEU A 122 -9.01 -5.96 -0.15
C LEU A 122 -9.19 -5.72 1.35
N ASP A 123 -10.39 -5.31 1.79
CA ASP A 123 -10.71 -5.09 3.20
C ASP A 123 -10.48 -6.35 4.03
N LYS A 124 -10.93 -7.52 3.53
CA LYS A 124 -10.67 -8.82 4.17
C LYS A 124 -9.17 -9.11 4.29
N SER A 125 -8.38 -8.83 3.24
CA SER A 125 -6.93 -9.03 3.27
C SER A 125 -6.23 -8.12 4.29
N VAL A 126 -6.64 -6.84 4.38
CA VAL A 126 -6.15 -5.92 5.42
C VAL A 126 -6.52 -6.43 6.82
N GLY A 127 -7.76 -6.92 7.00
CA GLY A 127 -8.21 -7.54 8.24
C GLY A 127 -7.41 -8.79 8.62
N ASP A 128 -7.01 -9.61 7.64
CA ASP A 128 -6.17 -10.79 7.89
C ASP A 128 -4.75 -10.42 8.34
N VAL A 129 -4.15 -9.38 7.76
CA VAL A 129 -2.86 -8.85 8.23
C VAL A 129 -2.98 -8.32 9.66
N PHE A 130 -4.03 -7.53 9.93
CA PHE A 130 -4.30 -7.00 11.27
C PHE A 130 -4.46 -8.12 12.29
N LYS A 131 -5.25 -9.14 11.94
CA LYS A 131 -5.48 -10.32 12.77
C LYS A 131 -4.19 -11.11 13.01
N ALA A 132 -3.36 -11.32 11.99
CA ALA A 132 -2.08 -12.00 12.15
C ALA A 132 -1.15 -11.24 13.11
N LEU A 133 -1.06 -9.90 13.00
CA LEU A 133 -0.29 -9.09 13.94
C LEU A 133 -0.83 -9.20 15.37
N TYR A 134 -2.15 -9.32 15.54
CA TYR A 134 -2.76 -9.53 16.85
C TYR A 134 -2.44 -10.91 17.42
N GLU A 135 -2.60 -11.98 16.63
CA GLU A 135 -2.35 -13.37 17.05
C GLU A 135 -0.87 -13.62 17.39
N GLU A 136 0.05 -12.90 16.74
CA GLU A 136 1.49 -12.94 17.02
C GLU A 136 1.92 -11.96 18.14
N GLY A 137 0.99 -11.23 18.76
CA GLY A 137 1.29 -10.28 19.84
C GLY A 137 2.10 -9.05 19.41
N MET A 138 2.15 -8.76 18.11
CA MET A 138 2.90 -7.65 17.53
C MET A 138 2.07 -6.37 17.40
N LEU A 139 0.75 -6.48 17.45
CA LEU A 139 -0.17 -5.38 17.15
C LEU A 139 0.00 -4.17 18.10
N GLU A 140 0.32 -4.40 19.37
CA GLU A 140 0.44 -3.34 20.38
C GLU A 140 1.62 -2.39 20.12
N ASP A 141 2.69 -2.89 19.50
CA ASP A 141 3.89 -2.14 19.13
C ASP A 141 3.95 -1.85 17.62
N SER A 142 2.79 -1.87 16.95
CA SER A 142 2.68 -1.63 15.52
C SER A 142 1.97 -0.32 15.20
N VAL A 143 2.52 0.40 14.22
CA VAL A 143 1.83 1.52 13.55
C VAL A 143 1.43 1.05 12.15
N LEU A 144 0.13 1.01 11.90
CA LEU A 144 -0.45 0.61 10.63
C LEU A 144 -0.85 1.85 9.84
N MET A 145 -0.49 1.86 8.56
CA MET A 145 -0.83 2.93 7.63
C MET A 145 -1.54 2.34 6.44
N PHE A 146 -2.61 3.01 6.02
CA PHE A 146 -3.33 2.66 4.81
C PHE A 146 -3.46 3.91 3.95
N THR A 147 -3.18 3.79 2.65
CA THR A 147 -3.36 4.85 1.66
C THR A 147 -3.46 4.25 0.26
N SER A 148 -3.79 5.07 -0.73
CA SER A 148 -3.77 4.69 -2.15
C SER A 148 -2.65 5.39 -2.91
N ASP A 149 -2.21 4.82 -4.03
CA ASP A 149 -1.13 5.39 -4.87
C ASP A 149 -1.61 6.53 -5.79
N ASN A 150 -2.89 6.52 -6.16
CA ASN A 150 -3.55 7.57 -6.93
C ASN A 150 -5.07 7.57 -6.68
N GLY A 151 -5.76 8.59 -7.21
CA GLY A 151 -7.22 8.66 -7.19
C GLY A 151 -7.92 7.55 -8.00
N ALA A 152 -9.24 7.48 -7.90
CA ALA A 152 -10.05 6.44 -8.51
C ALA A 152 -9.94 6.42 -10.04
N ALA A 153 -9.84 5.24 -10.66
CA ALA A 153 -10.02 5.06 -12.10
C ALA A 153 -11.52 4.84 -12.39
N SER A 154 -12.27 5.90 -12.73
CA SER A 154 -13.73 5.82 -12.82
C SER A 154 -14.20 5.47 -14.22
N THR A 155 -13.51 5.97 -15.24
CA THR A 155 -13.78 5.73 -16.67
C THR A 155 -12.58 5.20 -17.44
N TYR A 156 -11.48 4.90 -16.74
CA TYR A 156 -10.24 4.42 -17.33
C TYR A 156 -10.49 3.15 -18.15
N HIS A 157 -10.16 3.17 -19.44
CA HIS A 157 -10.48 2.12 -20.42
C HIS A 157 -11.98 1.73 -20.56
N GLY A 158 -12.90 2.53 -20.03
CA GLY A 158 -14.35 2.38 -20.21
C GLY A 158 -15.03 1.24 -19.45
N LEU A 159 -14.29 0.37 -18.73
CA LEU A 159 -14.87 -0.73 -17.94
C LEU A 159 -14.50 -0.69 -16.45
N ASP A 160 -13.71 0.29 -16.01
CA ASP A 160 -13.49 0.50 -14.57
C ASP A 160 -14.73 1.13 -13.90
N ALA A 161 -14.80 1.09 -12.58
CA ALA A 161 -15.96 1.57 -11.81
C ALA A 161 -15.58 2.10 -10.42
N ALA A 162 -14.33 2.53 -10.24
CA ALA A 162 -13.92 3.24 -9.03
C ALA A 162 -14.66 4.58 -8.90
N SER A 163 -14.62 5.21 -7.72
CA SER A 163 -15.25 6.52 -7.52
C SER A 163 -14.41 7.40 -6.61
N SER A 164 -14.21 8.65 -7.03
CA SER A 164 -13.64 9.74 -6.23
C SER A 164 -14.70 10.75 -5.78
N TRP A 165 -16.00 10.46 -5.94
CA TRP A 165 -17.07 11.39 -5.57
C TRP A 165 -16.91 11.87 -4.11
N PRO A 166 -17.06 13.19 -3.81
CA PRO A 166 -17.49 14.28 -4.69
C PRO A 166 -16.35 15.02 -5.43
N LEU A 167 -15.14 14.49 -5.40
CA LEU A 167 -13.97 15.15 -5.96
C LEU A 167 -13.97 15.11 -7.48
N LYS A 168 -13.48 16.20 -8.10
CA LYS A 168 -13.36 16.33 -9.56
C LYS A 168 -12.19 15.50 -10.07
N GLY A 169 -12.38 14.82 -11.20
CA GLY A 169 -11.34 14.09 -11.92
C GLY A 169 -11.06 12.69 -11.37
N GLU A 170 -10.12 12.01 -12.01
CA GLU A 170 -9.81 10.60 -11.78
C GLU A 170 -8.32 10.34 -11.95
N LYS A 171 -7.90 9.08 -11.78
CA LYS A 171 -6.52 8.62 -11.99
C LYS A 171 -5.88 9.25 -13.24
N GLY A 172 -4.68 9.80 -13.06
CA GLY A 172 -3.92 10.46 -14.13
C GLY A 172 -4.23 11.95 -14.32
N ALA A 173 -5.29 12.48 -13.70
CA ALA A 173 -5.56 13.91 -13.66
C ALA A 173 -4.95 14.58 -12.42
N LEU A 174 -4.62 15.87 -12.55
CA LEU A 174 -4.16 16.71 -11.42
C LEU A 174 -5.31 17.32 -10.61
N TRP A 175 -6.56 16.98 -10.92
CA TRP A 175 -7.70 17.36 -10.11
C TRP A 175 -7.75 16.54 -8.82
N GLU A 176 -8.44 17.03 -7.80
CA GLU A 176 -8.54 16.38 -6.47
C GLU A 176 -8.84 14.88 -6.56
N GLY A 177 -9.79 14.46 -7.39
CA GLY A 177 -10.17 13.05 -7.54
C GLY A 177 -9.11 12.17 -8.19
N GLY A 178 -8.02 12.73 -8.72
CA GLY A 178 -6.86 12.01 -9.24
C GLY A 178 -5.66 11.95 -8.27
N VAL A 179 -5.57 12.86 -7.30
CA VAL A 179 -4.40 13.00 -6.41
C VAL A 179 -4.72 12.92 -4.91
N ARG A 180 -5.95 13.22 -4.51
CA ARG A 180 -6.42 13.14 -3.12
C ARG A 180 -7.07 11.78 -2.88
N VAL A 181 -6.50 11.03 -1.95
CA VAL A 181 -6.83 9.64 -1.70
C VAL A 181 -7.27 9.42 -0.25
N PRO A 182 -8.04 8.35 0.04
CA PRO A 182 -8.26 7.90 1.41
C PRO A 182 -6.92 7.54 2.05
N GLY A 183 -6.73 7.95 3.31
CA GLY A 183 -5.58 7.54 4.10
C GLY A 183 -5.88 7.60 5.58
N PHE A 184 -5.35 6.64 6.33
CA PHE A 184 -5.45 6.63 7.79
C PHE A 184 -4.20 6.03 8.43
N VAL A 185 -4.01 6.38 9.70
CA VAL A 185 -3.00 5.78 10.59
C VAL A 185 -3.74 5.16 11.75
N TRP A 186 -3.40 3.91 12.05
CA TRP A 186 -3.85 3.20 13.23
C TRP A 186 -2.63 2.86 14.08
N ALA A 187 -2.76 3.00 15.39
CA ALA A 187 -1.78 2.53 16.35
C ALA A 187 -2.51 2.15 17.63
N PHE A 188 -1.98 1.16 18.35
CA PHE A 188 -2.57 0.68 19.59
C PHE A 188 -2.56 1.76 20.68
N GLN A 189 -1.43 2.45 20.82
CA GLN A 189 -1.32 3.60 21.71
C GLN A 189 -1.92 4.83 21.03
N ASN A 190 -2.62 5.64 21.82
CA ASN A 190 -3.14 6.93 21.39
C ASN A 190 -1.98 7.88 21.08
N LEU A 191 -1.43 7.74 19.90
CA LEU A 191 -0.19 8.41 19.55
C LEU A 191 -0.36 9.93 19.49
N TRP A 192 -1.55 10.47 19.19
CA TRP A 192 -1.69 11.93 19.04
C TRP A 192 -3.06 12.54 19.38
N ARG A 193 -4.21 11.84 19.21
CA ARG A 193 -5.55 12.47 19.34
C ARG A 193 -6.73 11.56 19.77
N GLY A 194 -6.48 10.31 20.13
CA GLY A 194 -7.54 9.34 20.44
C GLY A 194 -8.12 8.66 19.18
N PRO A 195 -8.84 7.53 19.34
CA PRO A 195 -9.42 6.81 18.21
C PRO A 195 -10.48 7.65 17.49
N GLY A 196 -10.55 7.53 16.16
CA GLY A 196 -11.54 8.23 15.33
C GLY A 196 -11.27 9.72 15.08
N SER A 197 -10.10 10.24 15.49
CA SER A 197 -9.73 11.63 15.22
C SER A 197 -9.49 11.90 13.73
N ILE A 198 -9.83 13.11 13.27
CA ILE A 198 -9.57 13.57 11.90
C ILE A 198 -8.33 14.49 11.88
N TYR A 199 -7.45 14.27 10.91
CA TYR A 199 -6.34 15.16 10.62
C TYR A 199 -6.65 16.00 9.38
N GLU A 200 -6.85 17.30 9.57
CA GLU A 200 -7.32 18.22 8.52
C GLU A 200 -6.21 18.99 7.80
N ARG A 201 -4.94 18.80 8.20
CA ARG A 201 -3.81 19.48 7.55
C ARG A 201 -3.30 18.68 6.36
N PHE A 202 -2.55 19.34 5.48
CA PHE A 202 -1.92 18.69 4.35
C PHE A 202 -0.93 17.61 4.80
N PHE A 203 -1.04 16.46 4.15
CA PHE A 203 -0.08 15.37 4.23
C PHE A 203 0.10 14.83 2.81
N HIS A 204 1.34 14.66 2.38
CA HIS A 204 1.68 14.16 1.06
C HIS A 204 2.45 12.83 1.18
N VAL A 205 2.38 11.98 0.15
CA VAL A 205 3.05 10.66 0.16
C VAL A 205 4.55 10.74 0.41
N THR A 206 5.19 11.86 0.07
CA THR A 206 6.61 12.11 0.34
C THR A 206 6.93 12.35 1.81
N ASP A 207 5.93 12.69 2.62
CA ASP A 207 6.10 12.94 4.05
C ASP A 207 6.26 11.64 4.83
N TRP A 208 5.88 10.48 4.25
CA TRP A 208 6.04 9.18 4.89
C TRP A 208 7.49 8.83 5.18
N LEU A 209 8.42 9.12 4.26
CA LEU A 209 9.83 8.78 4.45
C LEU A 209 10.42 9.47 5.68
N PRO A 210 10.41 10.82 5.79
CA PRO A 210 10.94 11.48 6.98
C PRO A 210 10.12 11.15 8.23
N THR A 211 8.79 10.99 8.14
CA THR A 211 7.95 10.63 9.30
C THR A 211 8.33 9.28 9.90
N LEU A 212 8.44 8.24 9.07
CA LEU A 212 8.77 6.89 9.52
C LEU A 212 10.22 6.77 9.99
N TYR A 213 11.13 7.46 9.31
CA TYR A 213 12.53 7.50 9.73
C TYR A 213 12.69 8.16 11.11
N GLU A 214 12.08 9.33 11.32
CA GLU A 214 12.11 10.02 12.63
C GLU A 214 11.45 9.19 13.74
N MET A 215 10.34 8.51 13.43
CA MET A 215 9.70 7.58 14.37
C MET A 215 10.64 6.44 14.77
N ALA A 216 11.30 5.81 13.78
CA ALA A 216 12.25 4.73 14.02
C ALA A 216 13.47 5.18 14.83
N VAL A 217 14.05 6.35 14.52
CA VAL A 217 15.17 6.93 15.27
C VAL A 217 14.79 7.17 16.73
N LYS A 218 13.61 7.74 16.98
CA LYS A 218 13.13 7.98 18.35
C LYS A 218 12.92 6.68 19.12
N CYS A 219 12.44 5.62 18.47
CA CYS A 219 12.30 4.32 19.10
C CYS A 219 13.62 3.63 19.46
N LEU A 220 14.73 3.96 18.79
CA LEU A 220 16.05 3.46 19.21
C LEU A 220 16.58 4.18 20.46
N GLY A 221 16.19 5.43 20.68
CA GLY A 221 16.65 6.25 21.82
C GLY A 221 15.87 6.01 23.12
N THR A 222 14.70 5.38 23.07
CA THR A 222 13.84 5.08 24.22
C THR A 222 13.20 3.71 24.05
N ASN A 223 13.24 2.82 25.05
CA ASN A 223 12.49 1.54 25.02
C ASN A 223 11.02 1.75 24.61
N CYS A 224 10.69 1.52 23.32
CA CYS A 224 9.36 1.77 22.78
C CYS A 224 8.30 0.77 23.28
N ALA A 225 8.70 -0.46 23.62
CA ALA A 225 7.82 -1.54 24.10
C ALA A 225 7.11 -1.30 25.46
N LYS A 226 7.13 -0.08 26.01
CA LYS A 226 6.54 0.26 27.33
C LYS A 226 5.86 1.63 27.43
N ARG A 227 5.65 2.36 26.33
CA ARG A 227 4.81 3.57 26.40
C ARG A 227 3.37 3.30 26.03
#